data_AF-A0A4R6JCK3-F1
#
_entry.id   AF-A0A4R6JCK3-F1
#
_cell.length_a   1.000
_cell.length_b   1.000
_cell.length_c   1.000
_cell.angle_alpha   90.00
_cell.angle_beta   90.00
_cell.angle_gamma   90.00
#
_symmetry.space_group_name_H-M   'P 1'
#
loop_
_entity.id
_entity.type
_entity.pdbx_description
1 polymer ?
#
loop_
_entity_poly.entity_id
_entity_poly.type
_entity_poly.pdbx_seq_one_letter_code
_entity_poly.pdbx_strand_id
1 'polypeptide(L)'
;MPRPAPVTPIGRHTVGNTLVLHAREKIGAEALSIAMGMPADQDNDIVVLDLHDELPMGLWEAVGRQLPRRRRGIRLVVCGAPPDTVALAGQWLSDRLGRPVTAPHGHVVRGSAGTLFVHAAQDSGWVRHQPGHGPGWAGKRYPRPSWDASAAAYLPTGAHAAAEPLPGGVWIHDTRDEAAVAAHWQWLSTAVPCQPETLTVVLGCPGTPELPLDDVARFWQGLPEGGRHQARFVHYGPVRLAGAPLGQALADLLDAPVICFGGLPTGRPAEPRLVTVPFDGRHGWVAHTRELGYLPRSGATLPRVLSHRPPDAVGEEISPRVYHYTGDAVVELIQSGLWIRPPEEPRHARRVRARLADPADHAVIVDDADPALVPRLRELAADLVARLDPATRDRSVLQLASAVAGSAGRLPAPAVPGSAVPAVQLASAVAGSAGRLPAPAVPGSAVPAPTVPASAVPAVPAPAVPAPAVPAPAVPAPAVPAPAVPAPAWAVADPAVAESTRHLPAVSLASVNEPTVELPVVTAARPPLALRARTSAEQSRPAVMRAAAETRPTVMGADTEAAAAHPPVIEAREPRPAARQAADEERPAVPEPPAQDPIPLVVAALHAPTVEHPQLSRAAV
;
A
#
# COMPACT_ATOMS: atom_id res chain seq x y z
N MET A 1 53.35 -24.17 16.40
CA MET A 1 52.07 -23.46 16.20
C MET A 1 52.09 -22.81 14.82
N PRO A 2 51.02 -22.91 14.02
CA PRO A 2 50.91 -22.14 12.78
C PRO A 2 50.85 -20.64 13.09
N ARG A 3 51.50 -19.83 12.27
CA ARG A 3 51.49 -18.37 12.37
C ARG A 3 50.07 -17.89 12.00
N PRO A 4 49.42 -16.99 12.77
CA PRO A 4 48.10 -16.48 12.38
C PRO A 4 48.21 -15.82 11.01
N ALA A 5 47.24 -16.11 10.14
CA ALA A 5 47.18 -15.51 8.80
C ALA A 5 47.15 -13.97 8.92
N PRO A 6 47.80 -13.23 8.01
CA PRO A 6 47.78 -11.78 8.04
C PRO A 6 46.34 -11.27 7.90
N VAL A 7 45.92 -10.41 8.83
CA VAL A 7 44.59 -9.79 8.80
C VAL A 7 44.48 -8.95 7.53
N THR A 8 43.53 -9.28 6.65
CA THR A 8 43.26 -8.53 5.43
C THR A 8 42.97 -7.06 5.77
N PRO A 9 43.66 -6.08 5.16
CA PRO A 9 43.47 -4.68 5.49
C PRO A 9 42.07 -4.21 5.07
N ILE A 10 41.28 -3.76 6.04
CA ILE A 10 39.95 -3.20 5.77
C ILE A 10 40.11 -1.77 5.22
N GLY A 11 39.69 -1.57 3.98
CA GLY A 11 39.56 -0.27 3.34
C GLY A 11 38.39 0.53 3.91
N ARG A 12 38.50 1.86 3.91
CA ARG A 12 37.53 2.78 4.50
C ARG A 12 37.27 3.96 3.56
N HIS A 13 36.03 4.09 3.09
CA HIS A 13 35.61 5.18 2.20
C HIS A 13 34.30 5.80 2.69
N THR A 14 34.13 7.11 2.48
CA THR A 14 32.84 7.79 2.70
C THR A 14 32.14 7.94 1.35
N VAL A 15 30.89 7.48 1.27
CA VAL A 15 30.02 7.57 0.09
C VAL A 15 28.71 8.22 0.52
N GLY A 16 28.49 9.46 0.10
CA GLY A 16 27.36 10.26 0.56
C GLY A 16 27.33 10.39 2.09
N ASN A 17 26.24 9.96 2.71
CA ASN A 17 26.03 9.98 4.16
C ASN A 17 26.63 8.76 4.90
N THR A 18 27.26 7.84 4.16
CA THR A 18 27.57 6.48 4.61
C THR A 18 29.07 6.24 4.67
N LEU A 19 29.54 5.56 5.72
CA LEU A 19 30.88 4.99 5.78
C LEU A 19 30.86 3.56 5.25
N VAL A 20 31.62 3.28 4.20
CA VAL A 20 31.79 1.93 3.65
C VAL A 20 33.11 1.35 4.14
N LEU A 21 33.05 0.18 4.76
CA LEU A 21 34.21 -0.64 5.13
C LEU A 21 34.21 -1.90 4.27
N HIS A 22 35.30 -2.16 3.56
CA HIS A 22 35.41 -3.28 2.62
C HIS A 22 36.71 -4.06 2.80
N ALA A 23 36.65 -5.38 2.65
CA ALA A 23 37.83 -6.25 2.76
C ALA A 23 38.60 -6.44 1.43
N ARG A 24 37.97 -6.09 0.30
CA ARG A 24 38.53 -6.22 -1.06
C ARG A 24 39.28 -4.93 -1.45
N GLU A 25 40.04 -4.94 -2.55
CA GLU A 25 40.71 -3.71 -3.04
C GLU A 25 39.74 -2.59 -3.43
N LYS A 26 38.50 -2.94 -3.77
CA LYS A 26 37.45 -2.03 -4.24
C LYS A 26 36.13 -2.36 -3.55
N ILE A 27 35.30 -1.34 -3.38
CA ILE A 27 33.92 -1.48 -2.88
C ILE A 27 33.10 -2.28 -3.91
N GLY A 28 32.38 -3.30 -3.45
CA GLY A 28 31.44 -4.09 -4.22
C GLY A 28 30.24 -3.28 -4.70
N ALA A 29 29.67 -3.67 -5.84
CA ALA A 29 28.56 -2.95 -6.47
C ALA A 29 27.31 -2.88 -5.56
N GLU A 30 27.06 -3.92 -4.75
CA GLU A 30 25.98 -3.92 -3.76
C GLU A 30 26.21 -2.88 -2.66
N ALA A 31 27.36 -2.93 -1.99
CA ALA A 31 27.71 -2.00 -0.91
C ALA A 31 27.72 -0.53 -1.39
N LEU A 32 28.26 -0.27 -2.57
CA LEU A 32 28.24 1.06 -3.19
C LEU A 32 26.80 1.52 -3.48
N SER A 33 25.96 0.63 -4.02
CA SER A 33 24.56 0.91 -4.33
C SER A 33 23.71 1.17 -3.08
N ILE A 34 23.93 0.42 -1.99
CA ILE A 34 23.35 0.72 -0.68
C ILE A 34 23.81 2.09 -0.21
N ALA A 35 25.11 2.33 -0.15
CA ALA A 35 25.69 3.53 0.45
C ALA A 35 25.24 4.84 -0.21
N MET A 36 25.07 4.84 -1.54
CA MET A 36 24.52 5.97 -2.30
C MET A 36 23.03 6.22 -2.07
N GLY A 37 22.26 5.19 -1.71
CA GLY A 37 20.82 5.29 -1.45
C GLY A 37 20.44 5.73 -0.04
N MET A 38 21.36 5.67 0.93
CA MET A 38 21.02 5.86 2.35
C MET A 38 20.69 7.32 2.72
N PRO A 39 19.49 7.60 3.27
CA PRO A 39 19.20 8.87 3.92
C PRO A 39 19.99 8.99 5.23
N ALA A 40 20.32 10.22 5.65
CA ALA A 40 21.14 10.49 6.84
C ALA A 40 20.40 10.21 8.16
N ASP A 41 21.04 9.46 9.08
CA ASP A 41 20.62 9.06 10.45
C ASP A 41 19.17 9.38 10.89
N GLN A 42 18.93 10.34 11.79
CA GLN A 42 19.86 11.40 12.28
C GLN A 42 20.72 11.03 13.49
N ASP A 43 20.38 10.02 14.28
CA ASP A 43 20.99 9.67 15.57
C ASP A 43 22.29 8.85 15.46
N ASN A 44 22.56 8.29 14.28
CA ASN A 44 23.62 7.33 14.04
C ASN A 44 24.53 7.70 12.85
N ASP A 45 25.81 7.35 12.93
CA ASP A 45 26.69 7.23 11.77
C ASP A 45 26.35 5.93 11.03
N ILE A 46 26.03 6.01 9.74
CA ILE A 46 25.63 4.85 8.92
C ILE A 46 26.89 4.17 8.40
N VAL A 47 26.99 2.85 8.61
CA VAL A 47 28.15 2.04 8.25
C VAL A 47 27.70 0.84 7.44
N VAL A 48 28.17 0.74 6.20
CA VAL A 48 28.00 -0.44 5.33
C VAL A 48 29.26 -1.28 5.38
N LEU A 49 29.10 -2.56 5.69
CA LEU A 49 30.16 -3.56 5.72
C LEU A 49 30.05 -4.43 4.47
N ASP A 50 31.06 -4.33 3.62
CA ASP A 50 31.19 -5.04 2.34
C ASP A 50 32.11 -6.26 2.53
N LEU A 51 31.50 -7.36 2.99
CA LEU A 51 32.17 -8.53 3.56
C LEU A 51 31.61 -9.82 2.94
N HIS A 52 31.70 -9.92 1.62
CA HIS A 52 31.13 -11.00 0.80
C HIS A 52 31.87 -12.35 0.86
N ASP A 53 32.81 -12.54 1.79
CA ASP A 53 33.68 -13.72 1.92
C ASP A 53 33.64 -14.24 3.38
N GLU A 54 34.10 -15.47 3.67
CA GLU A 54 34.09 -16.03 5.04
C GLU A 54 34.72 -15.06 6.05
N LEU A 55 33.95 -14.68 7.06
CA LEU A 55 34.28 -13.60 8.00
C LEU A 55 35.52 -13.96 8.83
N PRO A 56 36.68 -13.27 8.64
CA PRO A 56 37.92 -13.70 9.29
C PRO A 56 37.87 -13.56 10.81
N MET A 57 38.59 -14.44 11.53
CA MET A 57 38.83 -14.26 12.95
C MET A 57 39.47 -12.88 13.21
N GLY A 58 38.88 -12.09 14.13
CA GLY A 58 39.33 -10.73 14.43
C GLY A 58 38.77 -9.62 13.53
N LEU A 59 37.93 -9.95 12.54
CA LEU A 59 37.22 -8.98 11.68
C LEU A 59 36.60 -7.83 12.48
N TRP A 60 35.84 -8.14 13.52
CA TRP A 60 35.12 -7.14 14.31
C TRP A 60 36.07 -6.18 15.05
N GLU A 61 37.27 -6.63 15.40
CA GLU A 61 38.30 -5.76 15.95
C GLU A 61 38.91 -4.83 14.90
N ALA A 62 39.13 -5.34 13.68
CA ALA A 62 39.57 -4.50 12.56
C ALA A 62 38.50 -3.46 12.17
N VAL A 63 37.22 -3.84 12.12
CA VAL A 63 36.08 -2.93 11.94
C VAL A 63 36.06 -1.89 13.07
N GLY A 64 36.13 -2.32 14.33
CA GLY A 64 36.15 -1.45 15.51
C GLY A 64 37.27 -0.40 15.49
N ARG A 65 38.44 -0.73 14.92
CA ARG A 65 39.57 0.20 14.75
C ARG A 65 39.33 1.24 13.64
N GLN A 66 38.55 0.91 12.60
CA GLN A 66 38.24 1.80 11.49
C GLN A 66 37.06 2.75 11.77
N LEU A 67 36.21 2.46 12.75
CA LEU A 67 35.01 3.24 13.06
C LEU A 67 35.32 4.64 13.64
N PRO A 68 34.46 5.66 13.40
CA PRO A 68 34.67 7.01 13.93
C PRO A 68 34.57 7.07 15.46
N ARG A 69 35.59 7.63 16.11
CA ARG A 69 35.59 7.94 17.55
C ARG A 69 34.77 9.22 17.83
N ARG A 70 33.45 9.09 17.81
CA ARG A 70 32.48 10.17 18.10
C ARG A 70 31.58 9.77 19.29
N ARG A 71 30.51 10.54 19.58
CA ARG A 71 29.47 10.18 20.57
C ARG A 71 28.13 9.72 19.96
N ARG A 72 27.87 10.03 18.69
CA ARG A 72 26.69 9.59 17.89
C ARG A 72 26.61 8.07 17.75
N GLY A 73 25.42 7.46 17.67
CA GLY A 73 25.28 6.00 17.54
C GLY A 73 25.85 5.44 16.22
N ILE A 74 25.74 4.14 15.98
CA ILE A 74 26.15 3.51 14.71
C ILE A 74 25.00 2.67 14.16
N ARG A 75 24.68 2.79 12.87
CA ARG A 75 23.78 1.87 12.16
C ARG A 75 24.60 0.98 11.24
N LEU A 76 24.67 -0.31 11.54
CA LEU A 76 25.37 -1.31 10.73
C LEU A 76 24.45 -1.87 9.66
N VAL A 77 24.93 -1.94 8.42
CA VAL A 77 24.34 -2.69 7.32
C VAL A 77 25.43 -3.63 6.80
N VAL A 78 25.14 -4.91 6.60
CA VAL A 78 26.15 -5.90 6.19
C VAL A 78 25.73 -6.57 4.90
N CYS A 79 26.61 -6.55 3.90
CA CYS A 79 26.41 -7.17 2.60
C CYS A 79 26.95 -8.60 2.64
N GLY A 80 26.17 -9.57 2.18
CA GLY A 80 26.60 -10.97 2.01
C GLY A 80 26.80 -11.83 3.26
N ALA A 81 26.65 -11.29 4.48
CA ALA A 81 26.83 -12.06 5.72
C ALA A 81 25.54 -12.79 6.18
N PRO A 82 25.65 -13.94 6.89
CA PRO A 82 24.53 -14.58 7.54
C PRO A 82 23.90 -13.67 8.63
N PRO A 83 22.56 -13.64 8.79
CA PRO A 83 21.88 -12.76 9.74
C PRO A 83 22.38 -12.85 11.19
N ASP A 84 22.57 -14.06 11.70
CA ASP A 84 22.87 -14.33 13.11
C ASP A 84 24.23 -13.73 13.53
N THR A 85 25.19 -13.73 12.61
CA THR A 85 26.52 -13.17 12.85
C THR A 85 26.48 -11.64 13.01
N VAL A 86 25.51 -10.97 12.37
CA VAL A 86 25.38 -9.51 12.43
C VAL A 86 24.77 -9.05 13.76
N ALA A 87 23.80 -9.78 14.30
CA ALA A 87 23.20 -9.47 15.60
C ALA A 87 24.22 -9.63 16.76
N LEU A 88 25.03 -10.70 16.73
CA LEU A 88 26.11 -10.90 17.71
C LEU A 88 27.19 -9.82 17.63
N ALA A 89 27.52 -9.37 16.41
CA ALA A 89 28.47 -8.28 16.19
C ALA A 89 27.96 -6.93 16.72
N GLY A 90 26.64 -6.69 16.67
CA GLY A 90 26.02 -5.48 17.18
C GLY A 90 26.29 -5.25 18.67
N GLN A 91 26.09 -6.27 19.51
CA GLN A 91 26.37 -6.18 20.94
C GLN A 91 27.87 -6.01 21.20
N TRP A 92 28.71 -6.84 20.58
CA TRP A 92 30.16 -6.78 20.76
C TRP A 92 30.74 -5.41 20.38
N LEU A 93 30.30 -4.82 19.27
CA LEU A 93 30.72 -3.47 18.86
C LEU A 93 30.21 -2.40 19.82
N SER A 94 28.98 -2.54 20.32
CA SER A 94 28.41 -1.61 21.30
C SER A 94 29.24 -1.57 22.59
N ASP A 95 29.50 -2.72 23.19
CA ASP A 95 30.30 -2.84 24.42
C ASP A 95 31.75 -2.40 24.18
N ARG A 96 32.36 -2.79 23.05
CA ARG A 96 33.76 -2.45 22.71
C ARG A 96 33.99 -0.96 22.49
N LEU A 97 33.00 -0.26 21.93
CA LEU A 97 33.09 1.16 21.56
C LEU A 97 32.43 2.10 22.57
N GLY A 98 31.70 1.58 23.57
CA GLY A 98 31.00 2.37 24.58
C GLY A 98 29.88 3.25 24.01
N ARG A 99 29.16 2.77 22.99
CA ARG A 99 28.17 3.55 22.23
C ARG A 99 27.04 2.67 21.68
N PRO A 100 25.81 3.18 21.48
CA PRO A 100 24.74 2.41 20.86
C PRO A 100 25.08 1.96 19.44
N VAL A 101 24.74 0.73 19.12
CA VAL A 101 24.88 0.14 17.79
C VAL A 101 23.54 -0.47 17.39
N THR A 102 22.98 -0.04 16.25
CA THR A 102 21.78 -0.61 15.67
C THR A 102 22.17 -1.53 14.51
N ALA A 103 21.83 -2.81 14.61
CA ALA A 103 22.18 -3.86 13.65
C ALA A 103 20.92 -4.61 13.19
N PRO A 104 20.89 -5.21 11.99
CA PRO A 104 19.79 -6.06 11.58
C PRO A 104 19.87 -7.43 12.26
N HIS A 105 18.71 -7.93 12.69
CA HIS A 105 18.47 -9.32 13.06
C HIS A 105 17.48 -9.91 12.05
N GLY A 106 18.01 -10.58 11.03
CA GLY A 106 17.30 -10.99 9.81
C GLY A 106 18.01 -10.49 8.54
N HIS A 107 17.45 -10.81 7.36
CA HIS A 107 18.03 -10.37 6.08
C HIS A 107 17.65 -8.92 5.78
N VAL A 108 18.61 -8.11 5.33
CA VAL A 108 18.33 -6.73 4.89
C VAL A 108 17.86 -6.72 3.44
N VAL A 109 16.62 -6.32 3.24
CA VAL A 109 15.96 -6.13 1.95
C VAL A 109 15.97 -4.64 1.63
N ARG A 110 16.29 -4.28 0.38
CA ARG A 110 16.22 -2.92 -0.12
C ARG A 110 14.85 -2.67 -0.75
N GLY A 111 14.11 -1.72 -0.19
CA GLY A 111 12.92 -1.15 -0.83
C GLY A 111 13.24 0.01 -1.76
N SER A 112 12.20 0.62 -2.31
CA SER A 112 12.32 1.80 -3.17
C SER A 112 13.07 2.95 -2.47
N ALA A 113 13.81 3.76 -3.23
CA ALA A 113 14.42 5.01 -2.76
C ALA A 113 15.32 4.88 -1.50
N GLY A 114 16.00 3.74 -1.36
CA GLY A 114 17.02 3.54 -0.31
C GLY A 114 16.48 3.14 1.05
N THR A 115 15.18 2.83 1.15
CA THR A 115 14.60 2.26 2.38
C THR A 115 15.15 0.86 2.61
N LEU A 116 15.49 0.55 3.86
CA LEU A 116 15.93 -0.77 4.28
C LEU A 116 14.86 -1.43 5.15
N PHE A 117 14.63 -2.72 4.93
CA PHE A 117 13.65 -3.52 5.63
C PHE A 117 14.30 -4.81 6.10
N VAL A 118 14.09 -5.21 7.35
CA VAL A 118 14.67 -6.45 7.87
C VAL A 118 13.64 -7.57 7.79
N HIS A 119 13.83 -8.51 6.88
CA HIS A 119 12.94 -9.64 6.65
C HIS A 119 13.60 -10.96 7.07
N ALA A 120 12.93 -11.69 7.96
CA ALA A 120 13.17 -13.09 8.32
C ALA A 120 11.95 -13.54 9.17
N ALA A 121 12.16 -14.49 10.09
CA ALA A 121 11.18 -14.99 11.06
C ALA A 121 10.51 -13.91 11.94
N GLN A 122 9.58 -14.36 12.79
CA GLN A 122 8.53 -13.57 13.43
C GLN A 122 9.01 -12.45 14.39
N ASP A 123 10.28 -12.50 14.81
CA ASP A 123 10.98 -11.58 15.73
C ASP A 123 12.04 -10.69 15.03
N SER A 124 12.19 -10.82 13.71
CA SER A 124 13.19 -10.08 12.93
C SER A 124 12.99 -8.56 12.94
N GLY A 125 14.08 -7.82 12.79
CA GLY A 125 14.05 -6.35 12.85
C GLY A 125 15.42 -5.70 12.98
N TRP A 126 15.43 -4.38 12.98
CA TRP A 126 16.53 -3.58 13.52
C TRP A 126 16.57 -3.74 15.04
N VAL A 127 17.73 -4.08 15.58
CA VAL A 127 17.97 -4.26 17.01
C VAL A 127 19.00 -3.23 17.46
N ARG A 128 18.67 -2.45 18.49
CA ARG A 128 19.54 -1.47 19.13
C ARG A 128 20.21 -2.10 20.34
N HIS A 129 21.51 -2.30 20.21
CA HIS A 129 22.42 -2.69 21.28
C HIS A 129 22.91 -1.45 22.03
N GLN A 130 23.12 -1.60 23.34
CA GLN A 130 23.67 -0.55 24.21
C GLN A 130 24.70 -1.16 25.17
N PRO A 131 25.72 -0.41 25.61
CA PRO A 131 26.76 -0.95 26.48
C PRO A 131 26.18 -1.47 27.79
N GLY A 132 26.44 -2.73 28.12
CA GLY A 132 25.98 -3.37 29.36
C GLY A 132 24.46 -3.50 29.53
N HIS A 133 23.66 -3.33 28.46
CA HIS A 133 22.21 -3.53 28.47
C HIS A 133 21.80 -4.56 27.42
N GLY A 134 20.63 -5.19 27.62
CA GLY A 134 20.07 -6.12 26.65
C GLY A 134 19.68 -5.45 25.31
N PRO A 135 19.61 -6.22 24.21
CA PRO A 135 19.16 -5.72 22.91
C PRO A 135 17.70 -5.24 22.97
N GLY A 136 17.42 -4.06 22.41
CA GLY A 136 16.07 -3.53 22.26
C GLY A 136 15.62 -3.49 20.80
N TRP A 137 14.39 -3.95 20.50
CA TRP A 137 13.83 -3.85 19.15
C TRP A 137 13.62 -2.39 18.74
N ALA A 138 14.13 -2.02 17.56
CA ALA A 138 14.19 -0.64 17.09
C ALA A 138 13.27 -0.35 15.90
N GLY A 139 12.77 -1.36 15.20
CA GLY A 139 11.86 -1.23 14.05
C GLY A 139 12.02 -2.36 13.04
N LYS A 140 11.08 -2.52 12.10
CA LYS A 140 11.22 -3.37 10.91
C LYS A 140 11.87 -2.61 9.75
N ARG A 141 11.69 -1.28 9.70
CA ARG A 141 12.07 -0.41 8.57
C ARG A 141 13.07 0.68 8.98
N TYR A 142 13.90 1.10 8.04
CA TYR A 142 14.78 2.26 8.15
C TYR A 142 14.74 3.11 6.85
N PRO A 143 14.49 4.44 6.92
CA PRO A 143 13.97 5.18 8.06
C PRO A 143 12.69 4.55 8.63
N ARG A 144 12.48 4.69 9.93
CA ARG A 144 11.31 4.09 10.60
C ARG A 144 10.08 4.98 10.39
N PRO A 145 9.03 4.52 9.70
CA PRO A 145 7.77 5.24 9.63
C PRO A 145 7.05 5.21 10.98
N SER A 146 6.14 6.14 11.22
CA SER A 146 5.36 6.22 12.47
C SER A 146 4.45 4.98 12.67
N TRP A 147 3.98 4.38 11.58
CA TRP A 147 3.17 3.16 11.56
C TRP A 147 3.95 1.84 11.70
N ASP A 148 5.29 1.85 11.75
CA ASP A 148 6.14 0.65 11.59
C ASP A 148 5.74 -0.53 12.50
N ALA A 149 5.39 -0.25 13.76
CA ALA A 149 4.99 -1.25 14.74
C ALA A 149 3.64 -1.92 14.41
N SER A 150 2.72 -1.19 13.77
CA SER A 150 1.39 -1.67 13.38
C SER A 150 1.43 -2.70 12.24
N ALA A 151 2.54 -2.75 11.50
CA ALA A 151 2.76 -3.64 10.36
C ALA A 151 4.12 -4.34 10.45
N ALA A 152 4.51 -4.76 11.66
CA ALA A 152 5.81 -5.37 11.91
C ALA A 152 5.84 -6.90 11.75
N ALA A 153 4.77 -7.60 12.12
CA ALA A 153 4.72 -9.06 12.19
C ALA A 153 3.95 -9.69 11.03
N TYR A 154 4.35 -10.90 10.64
CA TYR A 154 3.50 -11.79 9.83
C TYR A 154 2.30 -12.25 10.67
N LEU A 155 1.09 -12.08 10.13
CA LEU A 155 -0.15 -12.42 10.80
C LEU A 155 -1.01 -13.32 9.90
N PRO A 156 -1.23 -14.61 10.25
CA PRO A 156 -2.28 -15.40 9.63
C PRO A 156 -3.63 -14.72 9.85
N THR A 157 -4.30 -14.32 8.78
CA THR A 157 -5.63 -13.67 8.84
C THR A 157 -6.74 -14.69 8.66
N GLY A 158 -6.50 -15.81 7.97
CA GLY A 158 -7.45 -16.91 7.79
C GLY A 158 -6.75 -18.24 7.47
N ALA A 159 -7.53 -19.29 7.14
CA ALA A 159 -6.98 -20.62 6.85
C ALA A 159 -6.08 -20.67 5.59
N HIS A 160 -6.28 -19.73 4.67
CA HIS A 160 -5.55 -19.59 3.40
C HIS A 160 -5.13 -18.15 3.13
N ALA A 161 -5.10 -17.29 4.15
CA ALA A 161 -4.83 -15.87 4.00
C ALA A 161 -3.90 -15.37 5.12
N ALA A 162 -2.99 -14.48 4.76
CA ALA A 162 -2.08 -13.83 5.70
C ALA A 162 -1.89 -12.34 5.36
N ALA A 163 -1.55 -11.56 6.38
CA ALA A 163 -1.02 -10.22 6.27
C ALA A 163 0.50 -10.27 6.48
N GLU A 164 1.25 -10.06 5.39
CA GLU A 164 2.71 -10.10 5.36
C GLU A 164 3.33 -8.68 5.31
N PRO A 165 4.30 -8.35 6.19
CA PRO A 165 5.01 -7.07 6.16
C PRO A 165 5.83 -6.82 4.88
N LEU A 166 5.57 -5.67 4.23
CA LEU A 166 6.36 -5.14 3.12
C LEU A 166 7.26 -3.97 3.60
N PRO A 167 8.38 -3.66 2.89
CA PRO A 167 9.11 -2.42 3.08
C PRO A 167 8.21 -1.17 3.06
N GLY A 168 7.24 -1.10 2.13
CA GLY A 168 6.32 0.02 1.97
C GLY A 168 4.97 -0.07 2.70
N GLY A 169 4.75 -1.11 3.52
CA GLY A 169 3.46 -1.32 4.20
C GLY A 169 3.22 -2.77 4.60
N VAL A 170 2.06 -3.29 4.24
CA VAL A 170 1.63 -4.69 4.47
C VAL A 170 0.89 -5.21 3.23
N TRP A 171 0.94 -6.51 3.01
CA TRP A 171 0.23 -7.20 1.94
C TRP A 171 -0.70 -8.25 2.53
N ILE A 172 -1.99 -8.19 2.22
CA ILE A 172 -2.97 -9.22 2.58
C ILE A 172 -3.27 -10.04 1.33
N HIS A 173 -2.96 -11.33 1.36
CA HIS A 173 -3.03 -12.20 0.19
C HIS A 173 -3.42 -13.64 0.54
N ASP A 174 -3.79 -14.40 -0.49
CA ASP A 174 -3.96 -15.85 -0.39
C ASP A 174 -2.60 -16.56 -0.31
N THR A 175 -2.50 -17.66 0.44
CA THR A 175 -1.25 -18.37 0.74
C THR A 175 -1.15 -19.74 0.06
N ARG A 176 -2.06 -20.10 -0.87
CA ARG A 176 -2.09 -21.45 -1.48
C ARG A 176 -1.11 -21.65 -2.63
N ASP A 177 -0.66 -20.57 -3.27
CA ASP A 177 0.35 -20.62 -4.34
C ASP A 177 1.62 -19.89 -3.88
N GLU A 178 2.49 -20.61 -3.20
CA GLU A 178 3.74 -20.09 -2.65
C GLU A 178 4.67 -19.51 -3.72
N ALA A 179 4.67 -20.07 -4.94
CA ALA A 179 5.54 -19.62 -6.02
C ALA A 179 5.06 -18.28 -6.61
N ALA A 180 3.76 -18.14 -6.84
CA ALA A 180 3.16 -16.85 -7.23
C ALA A 180 3.34 -15.80 -6.13
N VAL A 181 3.08 -16.17 -4.87
CA VAL A 181 3.25 -15.29 -3.70
C VAL A 181 4.68 -14.78 -3.62
N ALA A 182 5.70 -15.64 -3.68
CA ALA A 182 7.10 -15.25 -3.62
C ALA A 182 7.51 -14.30 -4.77
N ALA A 183 7.04 -14.55 -5.99
CA ALA A 183 7.33 -13.70 -7.15
C ALA A 183 6.71 -12.30 -7.01
N HIS A 184 5.44 -12.23 -6.59
CA HIS A 184 4.75 -10.96 -6.35
C HIS A 184 5.28 -10.22 -5.12
N TRP A 185 5.71 -10.93 -4.07
CA TRP A 185 6.40 -10.34 -2.92
C TRP A 185 7.71 -9.66 -3.32
N GLN A 186 8.55 -10.36 -4.11
CA GLN A 186 9.82 -9.82 -4.57
C GLN A 186 9.62 -8.51 -5.35
N TRP A 187 8.59 -8.46 -6.21
CA TRP A 187 8.23 -7.24 -6.91
C TRP A 187 7.68 -6.15 -5.97
N LEU A 188 6.68 -6.45 -5.15
CA LEU A 188 6.06 -5.50 -4.20
C LEU A 188 7.10 -4.88 -3.25
N SER A 189 8.08 -5.67 -2.79
CA SER A 189 9.12 -5.22 -1.88
C SER A 189 9.99 -4.10 -2.45
N THR A 190 10.20 -4.09 -3.77
CA THR A 190 11.01 -3.07 -4.46
C THR A 190 10.16 -1.95 -5.07
N ALA A 191 8.89 -2.24 -5.41
CA ALA A 191 7.98 -1.30 -6.06
C ALA A 191 7.26 -0.35 -5.08
N VAL A 192 6.76 -0.85 -3.95
CA VAL A 192 5.89 -0.10 -3.04
C VAL A 192 6.71 0.79 -2.10
N PRO A 193 6.54 2.12 -2.13
CA PRO A 193 7.37 3.02 -1.33
C PRO A 193 6.92 3.16 0.12
N CYS A 194 7.89 3.14 1.04
CA CYS A 194 7.67 3.45 2.45
C CYS A 194 7.46 4.94 2.64
N GLN A 195 6.21 5.33 2.91
CA GLN A 195 5.81 6.69 3.22
C GLN A 195 5.76 6.88 4.75
N PRO A 196 6.37 7.92 5.34
CA PRO A 196 6.52 8.04 6.79
C PRO A 196 5.20 7.94 7.59
N GLU A 197 4.13 8.56 7.08
CA GLU A 197 2.83 8.66 7.77
C GLU A 197 1.70 7.82 7.11
N THR A 198 2.04 7.01 6.10
CA THR A 198 1.04 6.28 5.31
C THR A 198 1.35 4.79 5.23
N LEU A 199 0.53 3.98 5.90
CA LEU A 199 0.57 2.52 5.85
C LEU A 199 -0.15 2.02 4.60
N THR A 200 0.58 1.62 3.56
CA THR A 200 -0.02 0.99 2.38
C THR A 200 -0.49 -0.42 2.73
N VAL A 201 -1.78 -0.70 2.54
CA VAL A 201 -2.38 -2.03 2.73
C VAL A 201 -2.75 -2.60 1.36
N VAL A 202 -1.88 -3.45 0.82
CA VAL A 202 -2.04 -4.09 -0.49
C VAL A 202 -3.00 -5.27 -0.35
N LEU A 203 -4.01 -5.39 -1.22
CA LEU A 203 -5.06 -6.43 -1.13
C LEU A 203 -5.09 -7.35 -2.36
N GLY A 204 -5.08 -8.66 -2.10
CA GLY A 204 -5.13 -9.73 -3.11
C GLY A 204 -3.79 -9.95 -3.80
N CYS A 205 -3.70 -10.97 -4.65
CA CYS A 205 -2.53 -11.24 -5.49
C CYS A 205 -2.99 -11.60 -6.91
N PRO A 206 -2.43 -11.00 -7.99
CA PRO A 206 -2.71 -11.43 -9.36
C PRO A 206 -2.48 -12.94 -9.55
N GLY A 207 -3.32 -13.58 -10.36
CA GLY A 207 -3.23 -15.03 -10.60
C GLY A 207 -3.68 -15.95 -9.45
N THR A 208 -3.84 -15.45 -8.22
CA THR A 208 -4.33 -16.27 -7.08
C THR A 208 -5.86 -16.21 -6.94
N PRO A 209 -6.45 -17.09 -6.11
CA PRO A 209 -7.87 -16.97 -5.74
C PRO A 209 -8.22 -15.64 -5.07
N GLU A 210 -9.52 -15.31 -5.08
CA GLU A 210 -10.07 -14.11 -4.44
C GLU A 210 -9.85 -14.08 -2.93
N LEU A 211 -9.28 -12.97 -2.45
CA LEU A 211 -9.17 -12.65 -1.03
C LEU A 211 -10.56 -12.35 -0.43
N PRO A 212 -11.00 -13.06 0.63
CA PRO A 212 -12.18 -12.70 1.41
C PRO A 212 -11.99 -11.38 2.17
N LEU A 213 -13.03 -10.52 2.20
CA LEU A 213 -12.98 -9.28 2.97
C LEU A 213 -12.89 -9.51 4.49
N ASP A 214 -13.37 -10.65 5.00
CA ASP A 214 -13.25 -11.01 6.42
C ASP A 214 -11.79 -11.09 6.90
N ASP A 215 -10.87 -11.49 6.02
CA ASP A 215 -9.44 -11.55 6.33
C ASP A 215 -8.85 -10.13 6.48
N VAL A 216 -9.37 -9.16 5.70
CA VAL A 216 -9.04 -7.74 5.84
C VAL A 216 -9.63 -7.17 7.14
N ALA A 217 -10.84 -7.59 7.53
CA ALA A 217 -11.47 -7.18 8.78
C ALA A 217 -10.72 -7.70 10.01
N ARG A 218 -10.23 -8.95 10.01
CA ARG A 218 -9.42 -9.49 11.11
C ARG A 218 -8.09 -8.75 11.25
N PHE A 219 -7.43 -8.40 10.15
CA PHE A 219 -6.24 -7.52 10.18
C PHE A 219 -6.58 -6.13 10.76
N TRP A 220 -7.66 -5.49 10.29
CA TRP A 220 -8.09 -4.16 10.76
C TRP A 220 -8.41 -4.11 12.26
N GLN A 221 -9.06 -5.15 12.78
CA GLN A 221 -9.35 -5.30 14.21
C GLN A 221 -8.05 -5.35 15.04
N GLY A 222 -7.01 -6.02 14.54
CA GLY A 222 -5.68 -6.07 15.18
C GLY A 222 -4.88 -4.77 15.11
N LEU A 223 -5.22 -3.82 14.23
CA LEU A 223 -4.51 -2.54 14.15
C LEU A 223 -4.84 -1.63 15.34
N PRO A 224 -3.85 -0.91 15.90
CA PRO A 224 -4.10 0.20 16.82
C PRO A 224 -4.73 1.39 16.07
N GLU A 225 -5.41 2.28 16.80
CA GLU A 225 -6.13 3.43 16.25
C GLU A 225 -5.28 4.31 15.31
N GLY A 226 -4.05 4.67 15.72
CA GLY A 226 -3.13 5.40 14.84
C GLY A 226 -2.83 4.67 13.52
N GLY A 227 -2.63 3.35 13.57
CA GLY A 227 -2.43 2.51 12.38
C GLY A 227 -3.65 2.48 11.46
N ARG A 228 -4.87 2.50 12.03
CA ARG A 228 -6.13 2.59 11.26
C ARG A 228 -6.26 3.93 10.53
N HIS A 229 -5.93 5.05 11.17
CA HIS A 229 -5.94 6.37 10.53
C HIS A 229 -4.90 6.52 9.41
N GLN A 230 -3.74 5.86 9.57
CA GLN A 230 -2.64 5.87 8.61
C GLN A 230 -2.81 4.88 7.45
N ALA A 231 -3.74 3.91 7.57
CA ALA A 231 -3.97 2.88 6.56
C ALA A 231 -4.55 3.44 5.26
N ARG A 232 -3.98 3.02 4.13
CA ARG A 232 -4.47 3.29 2.77
C ARG A 232 -4.55 1.99 1.99
N PHE A 233 -5.77 1.55 1.68
CA PHE A 233 -6.00 0.28 1.00
C PHE A 233 -5.74 0.40 -0.50
N VAL A 234 -5.25 -0.66 -1.14
CA VAL A 234 -5.07 -0.69 -2.59
C VAL A 234 -5.37 -2.06 -3.18
N HIS A 235 -6.16 -2.05 -4.26
CA HIS A 235 -6.51 -3.25 -5.01
C HIS A 235 -5.30 -3.66 -5.86
N TYR A 236 -4.81 -4.88 -5.68
CA TYR A 236 -3.65 -5.41 -6.40
C TYR A 236 -3.95 -6.74 -7.10
N GLY A 237 -4.72 -7.62 -6.45
CA GLY A 237 -5.26 -8.83 -7.08
C GLY A 237 -6.71 -9.07 -6.66
N PRO A 238 -7.32 -10.19 -7.08
CA PRO A 238 -8.75 -10.43 -6.89
C PRO A 238 -9.19 -10.38 -5.41
N VAL A 239 -10.27 -9.65 -5.15
CA VAL A 239 -10.93 -9.56 -3.83
C VAL A 239 -12.41 -9.89 -4.02
N ARG A 240 -13.00 -10.65 -3.09
CA ARG A 240 -14.40 -11.08 -3.16
C ARG A 240 -15.34 -9.91 -2.86
N LEU A 241 -16.03 -9.39 -3.87
CA LEU A 241 -16.92 -8.22 -3.75
C LEU A 241 -18.38 -8.58 -4.09
N ALA A 242 -19.30 -8.25 -3.18
CA ALA A 242 -20.75 -8.45 -3.34
C ALA A 242 -21.42 -7.33 -4.18
N GLY A 243 -20.84 -7.00 -5.34
CA GLY A 243 -21.40 -6.00 -6.27
C GLY A 243 -21.07 -4.53 -5.96
N ALA A 244 -20.49 -4.22 -4.80
CA ALA A 244 -20.04 -2.87 -4.43
C ALA A 244 -18.56 -2.63 -4.79
N PRO A 245 -18.14 -1.37 -5.02
CA PRO A 245 -16.73 -1.02 -5.17
C PRO A 245 -15.93 -1.38 -3.91
N LEU A 246 -14.67 -1.82 -4.06
CA LEU A 246 -13.80 -2.27 -2.97
C LEU A 246 -13.82 -1.34 -1.75
N GLY A 247 -13.50 -0.05 -1.94
CA GLY A 247 -13.45 0.91 -0.83
C GLY A 247 -14.79 1.11 -0.13
N GLN A 248 -15.90 0.93 -0.83
CA GLN A 248 -17.22 1.00 -0.23
C GLN A 248 -17.56 -0.27 0.56
N ALA A 249 -17.25 -1.45 0.00
CA ALA A 249 -17.40 -2.71 0.71
C ALA A 249 -16.55 -2.77 1.99
N LEU A 250 -15.34 -2.18 1.96
CA LEU A 250 -14.49 -2.01 3.13
C LEU A 250 -15.08 -1.01 4.15
N ALA A 251 -15.55 0.16 3.72
CA ALA A 251 -16.17 1.12 4.65
C ALA A 251 -17.37 0.51 5.39
N ASP A 252 -18.22 -0.22 4.65
CA ASP A 252 -19.43 -0.84 5.21
C ASP A 252 -19.09 -2.03 6.13
N LEU A 253 -18.08 -2.84 5.79
CA LEU A 253 -17.67 -4.00 6.60
C LEU A 253 -16.91 -3.60 7.88
N LEU A 254 -16.08 -2.56 7.80
CA LEU A 254 -15.23 -2.12 8.90
C LEU A 254 -15.93 -1.10 9.83
N ASP A 255 -17.15 -0.67 9.47
CA ASP A 255 -17.94 0.40 10.08
C ASP A 255 -17.10 1.66 10.38
N ALA A 256 -16.23 2.00 9.43
CA ALA A 256 -15.25 3.08 9.57
C ALA A 256 -15.01 3.81 8.24
N PRO A 257 -14.66 5.10 8.27
CA PRO A 257 -14.12 5.78 7.10
C PRO A 257 -12.85 5.07 6.61
N VAL A 258 -12.81 4.69 5.33
CA VAL A 258 -11.60 4.13 4.71
C VAL A 258 -11.14 4.99 3.54
N ILE A 259 -9.85 4.92 3.25
CA ILE A 259 -9.26 5.61 2.10
C ILE A 259 -8.56 4.56 1.24
N CYS A 260 -8.91 4.54 -0.04
CA CYS A 260 -8.27 3.70 -1.04
C CYS A 260 -7.39 4.54 -1.97
N PHE A 261 -6.25 3.97 -2.38
CA PHE A 261 -5.48 4.48 -3.50
C PHE A 261 -6.15 4.12 -4.83
N GLY A 262 -6.08 5.02 -5.82
CA GLY A 262 -6.57 4.78 -7.19
C GLY A 262 -5.74 3.80 -8.01
N GLY A 263 -4.57 3.41 -7.50
CA GLY A 263 -3.65 2.42 -8.08
C GLY A 263 -2.48 2.16 -7.13
N LEU A 264 -1.66 1.15 -7.40
CA LEU A 264 -0.52 0.82 -6.53
C LEU A 264 0.49 1.99 -6.50
N PRO A 265 0.88 2.49 -5.32
CA PRO A 265 1.93 3.50 -5.22
C PRO A 265 3.28 2.90 -5.62
N THR A 266 3.99 3.60 -6.51
CA THR A 266 5.31 3.20 -7.04
C THR A 266 6.26 4.39 -7.14
N GLY A 267 7.56 4.13 -7.10
CA GLY A 267 8.59 5.15 -7.34
C GLY A 267 9.06 5.90 -6.09
N ARG A 268 9.00 7.23 -6.07
CA ARG A 268 9.55 8.06 -4.99
C ARG A 268 8.55 8.19 -3.83
N PRO A 269 8.93 7.96 -2.56
CA PRO A 269 8.02 8.09 -1.41
C PRO A 269 7.33 9.44 -1.23
N ALA A 270 8.00 10.56 -1.57
CA ALA A 270 7.40 11.89 -1.44
C ALA A 270 6.30 12.16 -2.49
N GLU A 271 6.40 11.54 -3.66
CA GLU A 271 5.46 11.71 -4.78
C GLU A 271 5.28 10.38 -5.53
N PRO A 272 4.61 9.38 -4.93
CA PRO A 272 4.44 8.09 -5.59
C PRO A 272 3.55 8.25 -6.82
N ARG A 273 3.87 7.55 -7.91
CA ARG A 273 2.96 7.37 -9.04
C ARG A 273 2.01 6.24 -8.69
N LEU A 274 0.71 6.45 -8.86
CA LEU A 274 -0.27 5.39 -8.65
C LEU A 274 -0.51 4.71 -10.00
N VAL A 275 -0.22 3.42 -10.07
CA VAL A 275 -0.32 2.64 -11.31
C VAL A 275 -1.38 1.57 -11.13
N THR A 276 -2.34 1.48 -12.05
CA THR A 276 -3.33 0.41 -11.99
C THR A 276 -2.70 -0.96 -12.26
N VAL A 277 -3.28 -2.01 -11.68
CA VAL A 277 -2.82 -3.40 -11.89
C VAL A 277 -4.03 -4.23 -12.36
N PRO A 278 -4.07 -4.66 -13.63
CA PRO A 278 -5.08 -5.57 -14.13
C PRO A 278 -4.90 -6.99 -13.56
N PHE A 279 -5.84 -7.88 -13.86
CA PHE A 279 -5.81 -9.28 -13.37
C PHE A 279 -4.56 -10.06 -13.80
N ASP A 280 -3.87 -9.62 -14.86
CA ASP A 280 -2.63 -10.21 -15.37
C ASP A 280 -1.37 -9.79 -14.57
N GLY A 281 -1.54 -8.95 -13.55
CA GLY A 281 -0.47 -8.46 -12.68
C GLY A 281 0.48 -7.45 -13.33
N ARG A 282 0.20 -7.01 -14.56
CA ARG A 282 1.05 -6.04 -15.26
C ARG A 282 0.75 -4.61 -14.81
N HIS A 283 1.61 -3.68 -15.20
CA HIS A 283 1.37 -2.26 -14.98
C HIS A 283 0.38 -1.75 -16.03
N GLY A 284 -0.75 -1.21 -15.58
CA GLY A 284 -1.75 -0.54 -16.40
C GLY A 284 -1.39 0.92 -16.66
N TRP A 285 -2.34 1.81 -16.40
CA TRP A 285 -2.23 3.26 -16.63
C TRP A 285 -1.97 4.02 -15.32
N VAL A 286 -1.61 5.31 -15.41
CA VAL A 286 -1.30 6.15 -14.23
C VAL A 286 -2.56 6.83 -13.71
N ALA A 287 -2.99 6.49 -12.50
CA ALA A 287 -4.21 7.05 -11.90
C ALA A 287 -4.04 8.53 -11.51
N HIS A 288 -4.80 9.40 -12.19
CA HIS A 288 -4.88 10.83 -11.89
C HIS A 288 -5.59 11.11 -10.55
N THR A 289 -6.65 10.36 -10.26
CA THR A 289 -7.29 10.35 -8.94
C THR A 289 -6.42 9.52 -7.99
N ARG A 290 -5.85 10.14 -6.95
CA ARG A 290 -4.85 9.50 -6.09
C ARG A 290 -5.48 8.78 -4.91
N GLU A 291 -6.26 9.50 -4.09
CA GLU A 291 -6.94 8.94 -2.92
C GLU A 291 -8.45 9.13 -3.01
N LEU A 292 -9.18 8.07 -2.67
CA LEU A 292 -10.64 7.99 -2.66
C LEU A 292 -11.09 7.65 -1.23
N GLY A 293 -11.75 8.59 -0.57
CA GLY A 293 -12.37 8.41 0.73
C GLY A 293 -13.79 7.85 0.60
N TYR A 294 -14.08 6.82 1.39
CA TYR A 294 -15.38 6.17 1.51
C TYR A 294 -15.87 6.28 2.96
N LEU A 295 -17.17 6.44 3.14
CA LEU A 295 -17.84 6.44 4.44
C LEU A 295 -18.77 5.22 4.52
N PRO A 296 -19.00 4.64 5.72
CA PRO A 296 -19.99 3.59 5.92
C PRO A 296 -21.37 4.06 5.46
N ARG A 297 -22.11 3.20 4.77
CA ARG A 297 -23.40 3.56 4.15
C ARG A 297 -24.61 3.21 4.99
N SER A 298 -25.58 4.13 4.98
CA SER A 298 -27.01 3.81 4.97
C SER A 298 -27.61 3.75 3.55
N GLY A 299 -26.87 4.19 2.52
CA GLY A 299 -27.26 4.12 1.10
C GLY A 299 -26.10 4.53 0.16
N ALA A 300 -26.21 4.26 -1.15
CA ALA A 300 -25.09 4.41 -2.10
C ALA A 300 -24.57 5.85 -2.29
N THR A 301 -23.45 6.16 -1.66
CA THR A 301 -22.69 7.41 -1.78
C THR A 301 -21.59 7.32 -2.85
N LEU A 302 -21.25 8.47 -3.46
CA LEU A 302 -20.06 8.58 -4.30
C LEU A 302 -18.80 8.69 -3.42
N PRO A 303 -17.65 8.12 -3.83
CA PRO A 303 -16.40 8.37 -3.13
C PRO A 303 -16.00 9.84 -3.20
N ARG A 304 -15.45 10.35 -2.09
CA ARG A 304 -14.84 11.67 -2.06
C ARG A 304 -13.40 11.53 -2.57
N VAL A 305 -13.05 12.20 -3.65
CA VAL A 305 -11.63 12.35 -4.03
C VAL A 305 -10.95 13.24 -2.99
N LEU A 306 -9.90 12.73 -2.35
CA LEU A 306 -9.14 13.41 -1.31
C LEU A 306 -7.86 14.05 -1.84
N SER A 307 -7.17 13.36 -2.75
CA SER A 307 -5.99 13.86 -3.44
C SER A 307 -5.97 13.40 -4.89
N HIS A 308 -5.33 14.18 -5.76
CA HIS A 308 -5.25 13.93 -7.20
C HIS A 308 -3.97 14.55 -7.79
N ARG A 309 -3.63 14.18 -9.04
CA ARG A 309 -2.58 14.83 -9.83
C ARG A 309 -3.06 14.93 -11.30
N PRO A 310 -3.17 16.14 -11.87
CA PRO A 310 -3.49 16.31 -13.28
C PRO A 310 -2.38 15.74 -14.18
N PRO A 311 -2.69 15.41 -15.44
CA PRO A 311 -1.66 15.29 -16.47
C PRO A 311 -0.96 16.64 -16.66
N ASP A 312 0.34 16.64 -16.98
CA ASP A 312 1.10 17.88 -17.28
C ASP A 312 0.57 18.65 -18.52
N ALA A 313 -0.42 18.08 -19.22
CA ALA A 313 -1.02 18.55 -20.46
C ALA A 313 -2.29 19.43 -20.28
N VAL A 314 -2.77 19.65 -19.06
CA VAL A 314 -3.91 20.55 -18.74
C VAL A 314 -3.43 21.83 -18.04
N GLY A 315 -4.25 22.88 -18.07
CA GLY A 315 -3.92 24.20 -17.52
C GLY A 315 -4.14 24.32 -16.01
N GLU A 316 -4.51 25.51 -15.56
CA GLU A 316 -4.74 25.82 -14.14
C GLU A 316 -6.04 25.18 -13.60
N GLU A 317 -6.06 24.87 -12.30
CA GLU A 317 -7.24 24.37 -11.60
C GLU A 317 -8.23 25.51 -11.32
N ILE A 318 -9.43 25.45 -11.92
CA ILE A 318 -10.49 26.46 -11.74
C ILE A 318 -11.33 26.13 -10.51
N SER A 319 -11.56 24.84 -10.25
CA SER A 319 -12.25 24.34 -9.05
C SER A 319 -11.81 22.89 -8.78
N PRO A 320 -12.05 22.31 -7.59
CA PRO A 320 -11.48 21.03 -7.18
C PRO A 320 -11.64 19.89 -8.21
N ARG A 321 -10.52 19.52 -8.86
CA ARG A 321 -10.33 18.54 -9.97
C ARG A 321 -10.74 19.00 -11.37
N VAL A 322 -11.13 20.26 -11.56
CA VAL A 322 -11.58 20.83 -12.84
C VAL A 322 -10.56 21.83 -13.34
N TYR A 323 -9.92 21.50 -14.46
CA TYR A 323 -8.80 22.24 -15.03
C TYR A 323 -9.22 22.97 -16.31
N HIS A 324 -8.72 24.19 -16.49
CA HIS A 324 -8.84 24.91 -17.75
C HIS A 324 -8.14 24.13 -18.87
N TYR A 325 -8.78 24.02 -20.03
CA TYR A 325 -8.18 23.40 -21.22
C TYR A 325 -8.21 24.38 -22.39
N THR A 326 -9.41 24.85 -22.74
CA THR A 326 -9.67 25.91 -23.71
C THR A 326 -10.84 26.76 -23.23
N GLY A 327 -11.07 27.93 -23.83
CA GLY A 327 -12.18 28.81 -23.40
C GLY A 327 -13.57 28.17 -23.53
N ASP A 328 -13.70 27.15 -24.37
CA ASP A 328 -14.91 26.34 -24.61
C ASP A 328 -14.93 24.99 -23.87
N ALA A 329 -13.85 24.58 -23.17
CA ALA A 329 -13.77 23.27 -22.53
C ALA A 329 -12.89 23.21 -21.27
N VAL A 330 -13.34 22.40 -20.30
CA VAL A 330 -12.60 22.03 -19.10
C VAL A 330 -12.34 20.52 -19.06
N VAL A 331 -11.28 20.12 -18.37
CA VAL A 331 -10.98 18.72 -18.07
C VAL A 331 -11.25 18.46 -16.59
N GLU A 332 -12.22 17.60 -16.28
CA GLU A 332 -12.52 17.15 -14.94
C GLU A 332 -11.89 15.77 -14.67
N LEU A 333 -11.14 15.63 -13.58
CA LEU A 333 -10.60 14.35 -13.12
C LEU A 333 -11.65 13.57 -12.34
N ILE A 334 -11.89 12.34 -12.78
CA ILE A 334 -12.79 11.37 -12.15
C ILE A 334 -12.01 10.10 -11.76
N GLN A 335 -12.64 9.20 -10.99
CA GLN A 335 -11.95 7.98 -10.55
C GLN A 335 -11.49 7.09 -11.72
N SER A 336 -12.22 7.08 -12.83
CA SER A 336 -11.93 6.25 -14.01
C SER A 336 -11.03 6.89 -15.06
N GLY A 337 -10.56 8.12 -14.87
CA GLY A 337 -9.77 8.87 -15.86
C GLY A 337 -10.18 10.33 -15.99
N LEU A 338 -10.38 10.79 -17.22
CA LEU A 338 -10.57 12.20 -17.57
C LEU A 338 -11.95 12.43 -18.23
N TRP A 339 -12.59 13.57 -17.94
CA TRP A 339 -13.84 13.99 -18.57
C TRP A 339 -13.70 15.38 -19.20
N ILE A 340 -13.76 15.45 -20.52
CA ILE A 340 -13.75 16.67 -21.32
C ILE A 340 -15.21 17.14 -21.45
N ARG A 341 -15.50 18.36 -21.00
CA ARG A 341 -16.86 18.94 -20.98
C ARG A 341 -16.84 20.45 -21.14
N PRO A 342 -17.99 21.09 -21.47
CA PRO A 342 -18.14 22.53 -21.35
C PRO A 342 -17.90 23.03 -19.90
N PRO A 343 -17.60 24.32 -19.69
CA PRO A 343 -17.43 24.88 -18.35
C PRO A 343 -18.67 24.71 -17.45
N GLU A 344 -19.87 24.91 -18.01
CA GLU A 344 -21.15 24.66 -17.33
C GLU A 344 -21.35 23.16 -17.07
N GLU A 345 -21.89 22.79 -15.89
CA GLU A 345 -21.98 21.38 -15.48
C GLU A 345 -23.10 20.61 -16.22
N PRO A 346 -22.79 19.54 -16.97
CA PRO A 346 -23.80 18.75 -17.70
C PRO A 346 -24.72 17.95 -16.79
N ARG A 347 -25.98 17.76 -17.21
CA ARG A 347 -27.06 17.09 -16.45
C ARG A 347 -26.72 15.68 -15.94
N HIS A 348 -25.79 14.98 -16.57
CA HIS A 348 -25.42 13.60 -16.21
C HIS A 348 -24.14 13.50 -15.35
N ALA A 349 -23.56 14.62 -14.92
CA ALA A 349 -22.31 14.70 -14.16
C ALA A 349 -22.20 13.69 -13.02
N ARG A 350 -23.25 13.55 -12.18
CA ARG A 350 -23.26 12.60 -11.05
C ARG A 350 -23.04 11.14 -11.51
N ARG A 351 -23.57 10.74 -12.67
CA ARG A 351 -23.41 9.37 -13.20
C ARG A 351 -22.06 9.17 -13.88
N VAL A 352 -21.54 10.21 -14.55
CA VAL A 352 -20.17 10.19 -15.11
C VAL A 352 -19.14 10.03 -14.00
N ARG A 353 -19.24 10.83 -12.93
CA ARG A 353 -18.41 10.72 -11.70
C ARG A 353 -18.56 9.36 -11.00
N ALA A 354 -19.72 8.69 -11.15
CA ALA A 354 -19.97 7.36 -10.59
C ALA A 354 -19.27 6.21 -11.34
N ARG A 355 -18.77 6.44 -12.56
CA ARG A 355 -18.07 5.41 -13.34
C ARG A 355 -16.85 4.90 -12.56
N LEU A 356 -16.82 3.61 -12.26
CA LEU A 356 -15.69 2.98 -11.58
C LEU A 356 -14.46 2.93 -12.48
N ALA A 357 -13.28 2.97 -11.86
CA ALA A 357 -12.02 2.75 -12.56
C ALA A 357 -11.95 1.31 -13.07
N ASP A 358 -11.55 1.16 -14.33
CA ASP A 358 -11.12 -0.13 -14.87
C ASP A 358 -9.58 -0.16 -14.80
N PRO A 359 -8.95 -1.17 -14.17
CA PRO A 359 -7.49 -1.25 -14.13
C PRO A 359 -6.84 -1.39 -15.51
N ALA A 360 -7.54 -1.95 -16.51
CA ALA A 360 -7.03 -2.12 -17.86
C ALA A 360 -7.22 -0.86 -18.73
N ASP A 361 -8.37 -0.19 -18.63
CA ASP A 361 -8.77 0.90 -19.52
C ASP A 361 -8.80 2.27 -18.81
N HIS A 362 -8.05 3.23 -19.35
CA HIS A 362 -8.15 4.64 -18.95
C HIS A 362 -9.33 5.30 -19.68
N ALA A 363 -10.38 5.69 -18.95
CA ALA A 363 -11.56 6.28 -19.58
C ALA A 363 -11.33 7.76 -19.91
N VAL A 364 -11.51 8.13 -21.19
CA VAL A 364 -11.52 9.51 -21.65
C VAL A 364 -12.92 9.83 -22.13
N ILE A 365 -13.70 10.50 -21.28
CA ILE A 365 -15.11 10.76 -21.51
C ILE A 365 -15.25 12.12 -22.19
N VAL A 366 -16.06 12.19 -23.23
CA VAL A 366 -16.48 13.42 -23.90
C VAL A 366 -17.95 13.66 -23.56
N ASP A 367 -18.26 14.86 -23.09
CA ASP A 367 -19.65 15.26 -22.91
C ASP A 367 -20.39 15.40 -24.26
N ASP A 368 -21.65 14.98 -24.25
CA ASP A 368 -22.53 14.97 -25.42
C ASP A 368 -23.94 15.50 -25.10
N ALA A 369 -24.09 16.35 -24.08
CA ALA A 369 -25.36 17.03 -23.81
C ALA A 369 -25.72 18.07 -24.88
N ASP A 370 -24.72 18.70 -25.52
CA ASP A 370 -24.89 19.52 -26.73
C ASP A 370 -24.25 18.84 -27.95
N PRO A 371 -25.05 18.30 -28.89
CA PRO A 371 -24.55 17.68 -30.13
C PRO A 371 -23.67 18.59 -31.00
N ALA A 372 -23.81 19.93 -30.91
CA ALA A 372 -23.02 20.86 -31.69
C ALA A 372 -21.56 20.93 -31.21
N LEU A 373 -21.31 20.72 -29.91
CA LEU A 373 -19.97 20.77 -29.32
C LEU A 373 -19.24 19.42 -29.41
N VAL A 374 -19.94 18.29 -29.60
CA VAL A 374 -19.33 16.95 -29.61
C VAL A 374 -18.13 16.79 -30.57
N PRO A 375 -18.14 17.27 -31.82
CA PRO A 375 -16.97 17.16 -32.69
C PRO A 375 -15.74 17.86 -32.10
N ARG A 376 -15.95 19.08 -31.58
CA ARG A 376 -14.92 19.91 -30.96
C ARG A 376 -14.35 19.28 -29.70
N LEU A 377 -15.21 18.77 -28.80
CA LEU A 377 -14.77 18.12 -27.57
C LEU A 377 -14.03 16.79 -27.85
N ARG A 378 -14.37 16.08 -28.94
CA ARG A 378 -13.62 14.89 -29.40
C ARG A 378 -12.24 15.22 -29.93
N GLU A 379 -12.08 16.30 -30.70
CA GLU A 379 -10.76 16.79 -31.15
C GLU A 379 -9.88 17.12 -29.94
N LEU A 380 -10.43 17.88 -28.97
CA LEU A 380 -9.74 18.25 -27.74
C LEU A 380 -9.36 17.02 -26.89
N ALA A 381 -10.22 16.00 -26.82
CA ALA A 381 -9.91 14.74 -26.14
C ALA A 381 -8.80 13.93 -26.85
N ALA A 382 -8.78 13.90 -28.19
CA ALA A 382 -7.74 13.23 -28.95
C ALA A 382 -6.36 13.92 -28.80
N ASP A 383 -6.36 15.25 -28.82
CA ASP A 383 -5.18 16.09 -28.53
C ASP A 383 -4.67 15.86 -27.09
N LEU A 384 -5.57 15.82 -26.09
CA LEU A 384 -5.21 15.52 -24.71
C LEU A 384 -4.57 14.13 -24.57
N VAL A 385 -5.18 13.09 -25.16
CA VAL A 385 -4.65 11.72 -25.17
C VAL A 385 -3.27 11.66 -25.84
N ALA A 386 -3.07 12.38 -26.94
CA ALA A 386 -1.78 12.45 -27.60
C ALA A 386 -0.67 12.99 -26.67
N ARG A 387 -1.00 13.87 -25.71
CA ARG A 387 -0.06 14.45 -24.73
C ARG A 387 0.11 13.66 -23.43
N LEU A 388 -0.63 12.58 -23.20
CA LEU A 388 -0.45 11.72 -22.00
C LEU A 388 0.87 10.94 -22.03
N ASP A 389 1.26 10.36 -20.90
CA ASP A 389 2.39 9.41 -20.87
C ASP A 389 2.07 8.15 -21.71
N PRO A 390 3.07 7.43 -22.25
CA PRO A 390 2.83 6.29 -23.12
C PRO A 390 1.93 5.19 -22.52
N ALA A 391 2.11 4.83 -21.24
CA ALA A 391 1.37 3.73 -20.63
C ALA A 391 -0.12 4.06 -20.44
N THR A 392 -0.44 5.33 -20.20
CA THR A 392 -1.81 5.84 -20.12
C THR A 392 -2.42 6.12 -21.51
N ARG A 393 -1.63 6.67 -22.46
CA ARG A 393 -2.08 6.90 -23.85
C ARG A 393 -2.53 5.60 -24.51
N ASP A 394 -1.70 4.57 -24.45
CA ASP A 394 -1.94 3.30 -25.15
C ASP A 394 -3.14 2.51 -24.60
N ARG A 395 -3.68 2.94 -23.44
CA ARG A 395 -4.87 2.38 -22.77
C ARG A 395 -6.05 3.35 -22.72
N SER A 396 -5.96 4.52 -23.37
CA SER A 396 -7.01 5.54 -23.34
C SER A 396 -8.17 5.18 -24.26
N VAL A 397 -9.35 4.95 -23.68
CA VAL A 397 -10.58 4.60 -24.40
C VAL A 397 -11.54 5.79 -24.41
N LEU A 398 -11.81 6.33 -25.59
CA LEU A 398 -12.74 7.44 -25.79
C LEU A 398 -14.20 6.97 -25.65
N GLN A 399 -14.98 7.63 -24.78
CA GLN A 399 -16.37 7.29 -24.49
C GLN A 399 -17.27 8.54 -24.47
N LEU A 400 -18.57 8.38 -24.73
CA LEU A 400 -19.55 9.45 -24.58
C LEU A 400 -20.16 9.46 -23.18
N ALA A 401 -20.43 10.65 -22.64
CA ALA A 401 -21.03 10.82 -21.32
C ALA A 401 -22.41 10.15 -21.22
N SER A 402 -23.26 10.24 -22.25
CA SER A 402 -24.56 9.55 -22.32
C SER A 402 -24.44 8.03 -22.22
N ALA A 403 -23.50 7.42 -22.94
CA ALA A 403 -23.24 5.98 -22.94
C ALA A 403 -22.74 5.48 -21.57
N VAL A 404 -21.86 6.26 -20.93
CA VAL A 404 -21.41 6.02 -19.56
C VAL A 404 -22.57 6.17 -18.57
N ALA A 405 -23.38 7.22 -18.70
CA ALA A 405 -24.54 7.50 -17.83
C ALA A 405 -25.70 6.50 -17.99
N GLY A 406 -25.77 5.78 -19.11
CA GLY A 406 -26.67 4.64 -19.32
C GLY A 406 -26.13 3.31 -18.78
N SER A 407 -24.80 3.19 -18.64
CA SER A 407 -24.12 1.96 -18.17
C SER A 407 -23.74 1.99 -16.68
N ALA A 408 -23.77 3.17 -16.04
CA ALA A 408 -23.45 3.40 -14.64
C ALA A 408 -24.38 2.58 -13.71
N GLY A 409 -23.91 1.41 -13.29
CA GLY A 409 -24.67 0.42 -12.50
C GLY A 409 -24.36 -1.04 -12.85
N ARG A 410 -23.74 -1.32 -14.01
CA ARG A 410 -23.15 -2.63 -14.29
C ARG A 410 -21.65 -2.62 -13.96
N LEU A 411 -21.20 -3.56 -13.13
CA LEU A 411 -19.78 -3.89 -13.02
C LEU A 411 -19.29 -4.45 -14.37
N PRO A 412 -18.03 -4.16 -14.78
CA PRO A 412 -17.40 -4.93 -15.85
C PRO A 412 -17.32 -6.40 -15.40
N ALA A 413 -17.80 -7.32 -16.23
CA ALA A 413 -17.54 -8.73 -16.00
C ALA A 413 -16.04 -9.02 -16.28
N PRO A 414 -15.38 -9.89 -15.51
CA PRO A 414 -14.00 -10.27 -15.81
C PRO A 414 -13.94 -10.91 -17.20
N ALA A 415 -13.12 -10.33 -18.08
CA ALA A 415 -12.92 -10.85 -19.43
C ALA A 415 -12.18 -12.19 -19.36
N VAL A 416 -12.90 -13.29 -19.60
CA VAL A 416 -12.30 -14.62 -19.75
C VAL A 416 -11.43 -14.60 -21.03
N PRO A 417 -10.12 -14.89 -20.95
CA PRO A 417 -9.25 -14.85 -22.13
C PRO A 417 -9.54 -16.06 -23.05
N GLY A 418 -10.44 -15.87 -24.02
CA GLY A 418 -10.91 -16.96 -24.87
C GLY A 418 -11.65 -16.62 -26.16
N SER A 419 -11.81 -15.34 -26.53
CA SER A 419 -12.25 -14.95 -27.89
C SER A 419 -11.95 -13.50 -28.19
N ALA A 420 -10.89 -13.27 -28.98
CA ALA A 420 -10.63 -11.99 -29.61
C ALA A 420 -10.95 -12.08 -31.10
N VAL A 421 -12.05 -11.44 -31.52
CA VAL A 421 -12.30 -11.06 -32.92
C VAL A 421 -12.52 -9.54 -32.92
N PRO A 422 -11.70 -8.75 -33.62
CA PRO A 422 -11.78 -7.29 -33.52
C PRO A 422 -12.99 -6.76 -34.31
N ALA A 423 -14.04 -6.36 -33.60
CA ALA A 423 -15.19 -5.70 -34.19
C ALA A 423 -15.04 -4.16 -34.10
N VAL A 424 -14.55 -3.54 -35.17
CA VAL A 424 -14.68 -2.10 -35.37
C VAL A 424 -16.15 -1.79 -35.66
N GLN A 425 -16.89 -1.27 -34.67
CA GLN A 425 -18.26 -0.81 -34.86
C GLN A 425 -18.34 0.71 -34.99
N LEU A 426 -18.21 1.21 -36.22
CA LEU A 426 -18.84 2.47 -36.60
C LEU A 426 -20.34 2.20 -36.82
N ALA A 427 -21.19 2.78 -35.97
CA ALA A 427 -22.63 2.78 -36.16
C ALA A 427 -23.09 4.13 -36.73
N SER A 428 -23.09 4.26 -38.06
CA SER A 428 -23.78 5.36 -38.74
C SER A 428 -25.28 5.11 -38.76
N ALA A 429 -26.06 5.94 -38.07
CA ALA A 429 -27.51 5.91 -38.12
C ALA A 429 -28.03 6.88 -39.20
N VAL A 430 -28.54 6.34 -40.31
CA VAL A 430 -29.39 7.08 -41.27
C VAL A 430 -30.75 6.41 -41.30
N ALA A 431 -31.81 7.22 -41.25
CA ALA A 431 -33.19 6.77 -41.17
C ALA A 431 -33.68 6.13 -42.49
N GLY A 432 -34.55 5.13 -42.38
CA GLY A 432 -35.24 4.51 -43.51
C GLY A 432 -36.41 3.65 -43.04
N SER A 433 -37.64 4.12 -43.22
CA SER A 433 -38.87 3.41 -42.84
C SER A 433 -39.31 2.38 -43.89
N ALA A 434 -40.20 1.48 -43.43
CA ALA A 434 -41.09 0.57 -44.18
C ALA A 434 -40.64 -0.90 -44.32
N GLY A 435 -41.59 -1.84 -44.09
CA GLY A 435 -41.37 -3.28 -44.28
C GLY A 435 -42.03 -4.21 -43.25
N ARG A 436 -43.34 -4.07 -43.01
CA ARG A 436 -44.13 -5.00 -42.17
C ARG A 436 -44.47 -6.26 -42.98
N LEU A 437 -44.20 -7.48 -42.49
CA LEU A 437 -44.89 -8.78 -42.76
C LEU A 437 -44.24 -9.90 -41.87
N PRO A 438 -44.82 -11.12 -41.73
CA PRO A 438 -44.95 -11.76 -40.41
C PRO A 438 -43.97 -12.91 -40.09
N ALA A 439 -43.95 -13.29 -38.82
CA ALA A 439 -43.16 -14.39 -38.27
C ALA A 439 -43.77 -15.79 -38.53
N PRO A 440 -42.94 -16.84 -38.70
CA PRO A 440 -43.38 -18.23 -38.56
C PRO A 440 -43.38 -18.66 -37.08
N ALA A 441 -44.47 -19.27 -36.63
CA ALA A 441 -44.57 -19.86 -35.30
C ALA A 441 -43.88 -21.24 -35.24
N VAL A 442 -43.27 -21.58 -34.11
CA VAL A 442 -42.73 -22.93 -33.83
C VAL A 442 -43.30 -23.39 -32.48
N PRO A 443 -43.81 -24.63 -32.32
CA PRO A 443 -44.54 -25.03 -31.12
C PRO A 443 -43.66 -25.19 -29.89
N GLY A 444 -44.19 -24.82 -28.71
CA GLY A 444 -43.51 -24.99 -27.44
C GLY A 444 -43.48 -26.44 -26.97
N SER A 445 -42.39 -26.81 -26.28
CA SER A 445 -42.29 -28.05 -25.50
C SER A 445 -42.07 -27.67 -24.03
N ALA A 446 -43.10 -27.86 -23.21
CA ALA A 446 -43.06 -27.57 -21.79
C ALA A 446 -42.68 -28.84 -21.01
N VAL A 447 -41.52 -28.82 -20.34
CA VAL A 447 -41.11 -29.90 -19.44
C VAL A 447 -41.62 -29.57 -18.02
N PRO A 448 -42.44 -30.41 -17.39
CA PRO A 448 -42.92 -30.18 -16.04
C PRO A 448 -41.83 -30.50 -15.00
N ALA A 449 -41.70 -29.67 -13.97
CA ALA A 449 -40.85 -29.94 -12.82
C ALA A 449 -41.53 -30.96 -11.87
N PRO A 450 -40.78 -31.90 -11.26
CA PRO A 450 -41.34 -32.85 -10.31
C PRO A 450 -41.57 -32.22 -8.92
N THR A 451 -42.83 -32.19 -8.47
CA THR A 451 -43.20 -31.78 -7.10
C THR A 451 -42.95 -32.94 -6.14
N VAL A 452 -42.07 -32.76 -5.15
CA VAL A 452 -41.83 -33.74 -4.08
C VAL A 452 -42.70 -33.39 -2.86
N PRO A 453 -43.59 -34.28 -2.39
CA PRO A 453 -44.41 -34.02 -1.20
C PRO A 453 -43.58 -34.17 0.09
N ALA A 454 -43.76 -33.25 1.03
CA ALA A 454 -43.17 -33.33 2.36
C ALA A 454 -43.84 -34.44 3.18
N SER A 455 -43.06 -35.40 3.68
CA SER A 455 -43.55 -36.48 4.54
C SER A 455 -43.56 -36.03 6.01
N ALA A 456 -44.75 -35.99 6.62
CA ALA A 456 -44.91 -35.64 8.02
C ALA A 456 -44.62 -36.86 8.92
N VAL A 457 -43.66 -36.72 9.84
CA VAL A 457 -43.34 -37.76 10.84
C VAL A 457 -44.15 -37.47 12.12
N PRO A 458 -44.88 -38.44 12.69
CA PRO A 458 -45.67 -38.23 13.90
C PRO A 458 -44.79 -38.11 15.16
N ALA A 459 -45.16 -37.20 16.06
CA ALA A 459 -44.47 -37.01 17.33
C ALA A 459 -44.79 -38.14 18.33
N VAL A 460 -43.75 -38.75 18.92
CA VAL A 460 -43.87 -39.72 20.01
C VAL A 460 -43.72 -38.99 21.35
N PRO A 461 -44.62 -39.16 22.33
CA PRO A 461 -44.50 -38.50 23.63
C PRO A 461 -43.42 -39.16 24.50
N ALA A 462 -42.52 -38.35 25.06
CA ALA A 462 -41.52 -38.80 26.03
C ALA A 462 -42.12 -38.94 27.46
N PRO A 463 -41.69 -39.92 28.26
CA PRO A 463 -42.20 -40.13 29.61
C PRO A 463 -41.65 -39.11 30.61
N ALA A 464 -42.50 -38.66 31.53
CA ALA A 464 -42.09 -37.79 32.64
C ALA A 464 -41.36 -38.60 33.73
N VAL A 465 -40.19 -38.12 34.15
CA VAL A 465 -39.43 -38.65 35.29
C VAL A 465 -39.32 -37.55 36.36
N PRO A 466 -39.67 -37.81 37.64
CA PRO A 466 -39.61 -36.80 38.68
C PRO A 466 -38.16 -36.53 39.13
N ALA A 467 -37.80 -35.26 39.27
CA ALA A 467 -36.48 -34.85 39.77
C ALA A 467 -36.39 -34.96 41.30
N PRO A 468 -35.26 -35.45 41.87
CA PRO A 468 -35.05 -35.44 43.31
C PRO A 468 -34.62 -34.05 43.80
N ALA A 469 -35.22 -33.58 44.90
CA ALA A 469 -34.80 -32.35 45.55
C ALA A 469 -33.54 -32.58 46.40
N VAL A 470 -32.51 -31.76 46.19
CA VAL A 470 -31.29 -31.73 47.02
C VAL A 470 -31.12 -30.31 47.58
N PRO A 471 -30.95 -30.12 48.90
CA PRO A 471 -30.81 -28.79 49.49
C PRO A 471 -29.41 -28.21 49.24
N ALA A 472 -29.34 -26.92 48.90
CA ALA A 472 -28.09 -26.21 48.68
C ALA A 472 -27.41 -25.84 50.02
N PRO A 473 -26.07 -25.99 50.14
CA PRO A 473 -25.33 -25.51 51.31
C PRO A 473 -25.10 -23.99 51.22
N ALA A 474 -25.35 -23.27 52.32
CA ALA A 474 -25.03 -21.85 52.42
C ALA A 474 -23.52 -21.65 52.68
N VAL A 475 -22.86 -20.86 51.84
CA VAL A 475 -21.46 -20.43 52.01
C VAL A 475 -21.44 -18.91 52.22
N PRO A 476 -20.82 -18.39 53.30
CA PRO A 476 -20.78 -16.95 53.55
C PRO A 476 -19.78 -16.24 52.63
N ALA A 477 -20.16 -15.07 52.12
CA ALA A 477 -19.31 -14.26 51.27
C ALA A 477 -18.18 -13.55 52.06
N PRO A 478 -16.94 -13.48 51.54
CA PRO A 478 -15.86 -12.72 52.17
C PRO A 478 -16.03 -11.21 51.91
N ALA A 479 -15.94 -10.40 52.96
CA ALA A 479 -15.92 -8.95 52.84
C ALA A 479 -14.52 -8.46 52.41
N VAL A 480 -14.46 -7.75 51.27
CA VAL A 480 -13.23 -7.08 50.80
C VAL A 480 -13.41 -5.56 50.97
N PRO A 481 -12.51 -4.86 51.69
CA PRO A 481 -12.61 -3.42 51.86
C PRO A 481 -12.20 -2.67 50.58
N ALA A 482 -12.94 -1.63 50.22
CA ALA A 482 -12.66 -0.79 49.05
C ALA A 482 -11.47 0.17 49.31
N PRO A 483 -10.56 0.38 48.33
CA PRO A 483 -9.51 1.37 48.44
C PRO A 483 -10.05 2.79 48.24
N ALA A 484 -9.67 3.71 49.13
CA ALA A 484 -10.02 5.13 49.00
C ALA A 484 -9.12 5.82 47.95
N VAL A 485 -9.74 6.48 46.96
CA VAL A 485 -9.03 7.29 45.96
C VAL A 485 -9.16 8.78 46.35
N PRO A 486 -8.06 9.53 46.54
CA PRO A 486 -8.12 10.96 46.81
C PRO A 486 -8.42 11.76 45.54
N ALA A 487 -9.30 12.75 45.64
CA ALA A 487 -9.66 13.63 44.53
C ALA A 487 -8.57 14.67 44.23
N PRO A 488 -8.28 15.00 42.95
CA PRO A 488 -7.33 16.05 42.59
C PRO A 488 -7.97 17.43 42.71
N ALA A 489 -7.53 18.22 43.68
CA ALA A 489 -7.84 19.65 43.75
C ALA A 489 -6.87 20.43 42.85
N TRP A 490 -7.38 21.03 41.77
CA TRP A 490 -6.65 22.01 40.97
C TRP A 490 -7.32 23.37 41.13
N ALA A 491 -6.72 24.22 41.97
CA ALA A 491 -7.07 25.63 42.04
C ALA A 491 -6.31 26.38 40.94
N VAL A 492 -7.03 27.15 40.11
CA VAL A 492 -6.42 28.05 39.14
C VAL A 492 -5.87 29.26 39.90
N ALA A 493 -4.59 29.58 39.67
CA ALA A 493 -3.97 30.81 40.15
C ALA A 493 -3.32 31.53 38.95
N ASP A 494 -3.69 32.80 38.76
CA ASP A 494 -3.11 33.66 37.73
C ASP A 494 -1.61 33.91 37.95
N PRO A 495 -0.76 33.81 36.91
CA PRO A 495 0.57 34.37 36.93
C PRO A 495 0.54 35.86 36.54
N ALA A 496 0.77 36.73 37.51
CA ALA A 496 0.94 38.16 37.29
C ALA A 496 2.21 38.49 36.46
N VAL A 497 2.19 39.66 35.83
CA VAL A 497 3.26 40.23 35.01
C VAL A 497 4.59 40.32 35.76
N ALA A 498 5.67 39.88 35.11
CA ALA A 498 7.05 40.22 35.49
C ALA A 498 7.90 40.50 34.24
N GLU A 499 8.25 41.76 34.04
CA GLU A 499 9.20 42.18 33.00
C GLU A 499 10.59 41.60 33.28
N SER A 500 11.28 41.11 32.25
CA SER A 500 12.70 40.78 32.36
C SER A 500 13.46 41.21 31.11
N THR A 501 13.94 42.45 31.15
CA THR A 501 14.88 43.02 30.19
C THR A 501 16.19 42.23 30.19
N ARG A 502 16.55 41.62 29.05
CA ARG A 502 17.93 41.19 28.78
C ARG A 502 18.37 41.59 27.37
N HIS A 503 19.52 42.27 27.34
CA HIS A 503 20.17 42.78 26.15
C HIS A 503 20.47 41.69 25.09
N LEU A 504 20.19 42.03 23.83
CA LEU A 504 20.85 41.43 22.67
C LEU A 504 22.18 42.16 22.41
N PRO A 505 23.30 41.44 22.20
CA PRO A 505 24.49 42.05 21.59
C PRO A 505 24.29 42.16 20.08
N ALA A 506 24.60 43.34 19.52
CA ALA A 506 24.60 43.55 18.07
C ALA A 506 25.76 42.78 17.42
N VAL A 507 25.47 41.98 16.39
CA VAL A 507 26.50 41.37 15.54
C VAL A 507 26.55 42.12 14.22
N SER A 508 27.73 42.67 13.92
CA SER A 508 28.00 43.49 12.74
C SER A 508 27.97 42.65 11.46
N LEU A 509 27.25 43.13 10.43
CA LEU A 509 27.28 42.54 9.09
C LEU A 509 28.58 42.95 8.38
N ALA A 510 29.62 42.13 8.50
CA ALA A 510 30.81 42.23 7.67
C ALA A 510 30.54 41.62 6.28
N SER A 511 30.78 42.41 5.24
CA SER A 511 30.68 41.97 3.84
C SER A 511 31.71 40.88 3.52
N VAL A 512 31.29 39.84 2.79
CA VAL A 512 32.17 38.78 2.28
C VAL A 512 31.92 38.61 0.79
N ASN A 513 32.98 38.70 -0.01
CA ASN A 513 32.94 38.55 -1.46
C ASN A 513 32.48 37.15 -1.89
N GLU A 514 31.67 37.08 -2.94
CA GLU A 514 31.43 35.84 -3.68
C GLU A 514 32.66 35.44 -4.49
N PRO A 515 33.07 34.15 -4.50
CA PRO A 515 34.01 33.62 -5.47
C PRO A 515 33.27 33.15 -6.74
N THR A 516 33.58 33.77 -7.87
CA THR A 516 33.19 33.27 -9.21
C THR A 516 33.73 31.86 -9.43
N VAL A 517 32.86 30.90 -9.78
CA VAL A 517 33.26 29.55 -10.19
C VAL A 517 32.93 29.37 -11.67
N GLU A 518 33.97 29.29 -12.50
CA GLU A 518 33.83 28.95 -13.92
C GLU A 518 33.49 27.46 -14.09
N LEU A 519 32.51 27.16 -14.94
CA LEU A 519 32.12 25.79 -15.32
C LEU A 519 32.81 25.39 -16.63
N PRO A 520 33.48 24.23 -16.72
CA PRO A 520 34.07 23.76 -17.97
C PRO A 520 32.99 23.27 -18.95
N VAL A 521 33.01 23.82 -20.16
CA VAL A 521 32.15 23.40 -21.28
C VAL A 521 32.61 22.03 -21.79
N VAL A 522 31.74 21.02 -21.71
CA VAL A 522 31.98 19.69 -22.30
C VAL A 522 31.20 19.55 -23.60
N THR A 523 31.92 19.60 -24.72
CA THR A 523 31.37 19.46 -26.08
C THR A 523 30.99 18.00 -26.38
N ALA A 524 29.69 17.69 -26.41
CA ALA A 524 29.21 16.35 -26.76
C ALA A 524 29.23 16.11 -28.28
N ALA A 525 30.10 15.22 -28.75
CA ALA A 525 30.14 14.80 -30.15
C ALA A 525 29.05 13.74 -30.46
N ARG A 526 28.27 13.95 -31.52
CA ARG A 526 27.28 12.99 -32.04
C ARG A 526 27.95 11.88 -32.87
N PRO A 527 27.60 10.60 -32.67
CA PRO A 527 27.74 9.58 -33.70
C PRO A 527 26.52 9.60 -34.66
N PRO A 528 26.67 9.18 -35.93
CA PRO A 528 25.64 9.34 -36.96
C PRO A 528 24.59 8.22 -36.99
N LEU A 529 23.40 8.57 -37.49
CA LEU A 529 22.34 7.64 -37.87
C LEU A 529 22.75 6.78 -39.08
N ALA A 530 22.56 5.46 -38.98
CA ALA A 530 22.62 4.54 -40.12
C ALA A 530 21.29 3.78 -40.26
N LEU A 531 20.43 4.29 -41.15
CA LEU A 531 19.14 3.71 -41.48
C LEU A 531 19.30 2.63 -42.58
N ARG A 532 18.98 1.36 -42.28
CA ARG A 532 18.59 0.39 -43.32
C ARG A 532 17.55 -0.61 -42.81
N ALA A 533 16.40 -0.63 -43.49
CA ALA A 533 15.39 -1.66 -43.37
C ALA A 533 15.50 -2.67 -44.53
N ARG A 534 15.17 -3.94 -44.27
CA ARG A 534 14.58 -4.96 -45.18
C ARG A 534 14.50 -6.31 -44.45
N THR A 535 13.32 -6.76 -44.02
CA THR A 535 12.33 -7.63 -44.71
C THR A 535 12.61 -9.14 -44.62
N SER A 536 11.62 -9.84 -44.07
CA SER A 536 11.12 -11.18 -44.43
C SER A 536 11.96 -12.45 -44.19
N ALA A 537 11.32 -13.31 -43.38
CA ALA A 537 10.97 -14.71 -43.68
C ALA A 537 11.96 -15.86 -43.37
N GLU A 538 11.36 -16.81 -42.64
CA GLU A 538 11.45 -18.28 -42.79
C GLU A 538 12.66 -19.10 -42.33
N GLN A 539 12.31 -20.33 -41.95
CA GLN A 539 13.09 -21.58 -42.02
C GLN A 539 14.34 -21.72 -41.13
N SER A 540 14.16 -22.42 -39.99
CA SER A 540 14.41 -23.88 -39.92
C SER A 540 14.91 -24.36 -38.55
N ARG A 541 14.26 -25.42 -38.05
CA ARG A 541 14.82 -26.34 -37.05
C ARG A 541 16.12 -26.97 -37.58
N PRO A 542 16.98 -27.44 -36.68
CA PRO A 542 17.35 -28.85 -36.79
C PRO A 542 17.07 -29.62 -35.49
N ALA A 543 16.64 -30.87 -35.64
CA ALA A 543 16.62 -31.84 -34.57
C ALA A 543 18.01 -32.49 -34.42
N VAL A 544 18.39 -32.82 -33.18
CA VAL A 544 19.45 -33.81 -32.93
C VAL A 544 18.89 -34.86 -31.98
N MET A 545 19.07 -36.13 -32.36
CA MET A 545 18.50 -37.30 -31.71
C MET A 545 19.60 -38.33 -31.44
N ARG A 546 19.85 -38.63 -30.16
CA ARG A 546 20.41 -39.88 -29.57
C ARG A 546 20.62 -39.60 -28.07
N ALA A 547 19.95 -40.23 -27.10
CA ALA A 547 19.80 -41.66 -26.79
C ALA A 547 21.07 -42.31 -26.22
N ALA A 548 21.09 -42.59 -24.91
CA ALA A 548 21.34 -43.93 -24.34
C ALA A 548 21.33 -43.96 -22.79
N ALA A 549 21.04 -45.15 -22.25
CA ALA A 549 21.43 -45.68 -20.94
C ALA A 549 20.72 -45.17 -19.66
N GLU A 550 19.73 -45.95 -19.23
CA GLU A 550 19.28 -46.04 -17.83
C GLU A 550 20.36 -46.72 -16.96
N THR A 551 20.50 -46.29 -15.71
CA THR A 551 21.10 -47.10 -14.64
C THR A 551 20.42 -46.80 -13.30
N ARG A 552 19.72 -47.80 -12.76
CA ARG A 552 19.23 -47.80 -11.36
C ARG A 552 20.38 -48.20 -10.42
N PRO A 553 20.58 -47.53 -9.27
CA PRO A 553 21.33 -48.10 -8.17
C PRO A 553 20.40 -48.93 -7.26
N THR A 554 20.71 -50.21 -7.12
CA THR A 554 20.19 -51.06 -6.05
C THR A 554 20.89 -50.70 -4.74
N VAL A 555 20.13 -50.42 -3.67
CA VAL A 555 20.69 -50.27 -2.32
C VAL A 555 20.40 -51.54 -1.53
N MET A 556 21.46 -52.19 -1.03
CA MET A 556 21.31 -53.31 -0.10
C MET A 556 20.86 -52.81 1.28
N GLY A 557 19.98 -53.56 1.93
CA GLY A 557 19.76 -53.44 3.36
C GLY A 557 20.94 -54.00 4.16
N ALA A 558 21.16 -53.43 5.34
CA ALA A 558 21.94 -54.04 6.41
C ALA A 558 21.10 -53.94 7.68
N ASP A 559 20.89 -55.07 8.35
CA ASP A 559 20.09 -55.16 9.57
C ASP A 559 20.87 -54.60 10.77
N THR A 560 20.19 -53.82 11.64
CA THR A 560 20.58 -53.70 13.04
C THR A 560 19.34 -53.61 13.93
N GLU A 561 19.45 -54.23 15.10
CA GLU A 561 18.36 -54.66 15.97
C GLU A 561 18.05 -53.68 17.13
N ALA A 562 16.82 -53.75 17.65
CA ALA A 562 16.37 -53.31 18.98
C ALA A 562 16.56 -51.84 19.44
N ALA A 563 15.43 -51.15 19.63
CA ALA A 563 14.99 -50.68 20.96
C ALA A 563 13.55 -50.10 20.91
N ALA A 564 12.57 -50.80 21.48
CA ALA A 564 11.20 -50.29 21.58
C ALA A 564 11.01 -49.48 22.88
N ALA A 565 10.63 -48.22 22.77
CA ALA A 565 10.15 -47.39 23.88
C ALA A 565 8.82 -46.74 23.48
N HIS A 566 7.75 -47.09 24.20
CA HIS A 566 6.42 -46.51 23.97
C HIS A 566 6.34 -45.06 24.47
N PRO A 567 5.84 -44.10 23.67
CA PRO A 567 5.32 -42.84 24.19
C PRO A 567 3.92 -43.06 24.80
N PRO A 568 3.53 -42.33 25.86
CA PRO A 568 2.22 -42.46 26.47
C PRO A 568 1.12 -41.82 25.62
N VAL A 569 -0.04 -42.49 25.56
CA VAL A 569 -1.27 -41.92 25.00
C VAL A 569 -1.81 -40.86 25.98
N ILE A 570 -1.93 -39.62 25.52
CA ILE A 570 -2.69 -38.58 26.22
C ILE A 570 -4.05 -38.44 25.52
N GLU A 571 -5.12 -38.80 26.22
CA GLU A 571 -6.49 -38.61 25.74
C GLU A 571 -6.81 -37.12 25.64
N ALA A 572 -7.10 -36.64 24.43
CA ALA A 572 -7.59 -35.29 24.22
C ALA A 572 -9.06 -35.19 24.66
N ARG A 573 -9.33 -34.46 25.76
CA ARG A 573 -10.69 -34.07 26.14
C ARG A 573 -11.22 -33.00 25.17
N GLU A 574 -12.22 -33.34 24.38
CA GLU A 574 -13.02 -32.37 23.63
C GLU A 574 -13.79 -31.42 24.57
N PRO A 575 -13.75 -30.10 24.36
CA PRO A 575 -14.65 -29.18 25.05
C PRO A 575 -16.02 -29.13 24.36
N ARG A 576 -17.07 -29.62 25.03
CA ARG A 576 -18.45 -29.43 24.56
C ARG A 576 -18.86 -27.94 24.63
N PRO A 577 -19.70 -27.46 23.68
CA PRO A 577 -20.09 -26.06 23.60
C PRO A 577 -21.12 -25.69 24.68
N ALA A 578 -20.91 -24.57 25.35
CA ALA A 578 -21.90 -23.97 26.25
C ALA A 578 -22.91 -23.16 25.43
N ALA A 579 -24.13 -23.68 25.29
CA ALA A 579 -25.25 -22.91 24.74
C ALA A 579 -25.68 -21.81 25.74
N ARG A 580 -25.53 -20.55 25.36
CA ARG A 580 -26.17 -19.42 26.07
C ARG A 580 -27.61 -19.29 25.59
N GLN A 581 -28.56 -19.62 26.47
CA GLN A 581 -29.95 -19.21 26.29
C GLN A 581 -30.09 -17.70 26.52
N ALA A 582 -30.98 -17.07 25.77
CA ALA A 582 -31.35 -15.68 25.99
C ALA A 582 -32.18 -15.56 27.27
N ALA A 583 -31.94 -14.48 28.02
CA ALA A 583 -32.84 -13.99 29.05
C ALA A 583 -33.20 -12.56 28.67
N ASP A 584 -34.49 -12.25 28.64
CA ASP A 584 -34.99 -10.88 28.54
C ASP A 584 -34.58 -10.11 29.80
N GLU A 585 -33.87 -8.99 29.62
CA GLU A 585 -33.73 -7.97 30.67
C GLU A 585 -34.38 -6.67 30.21
N GLU A 586 -35.40 -6.30 30.97
CA GLU A 586 -36.30 -5.17 30.76
C GLU A 586 -35.54 -3.85 30.95
N ARG A 587 -35.27 -3.11 29.86
CA ARG A 587 -34.56 -1.83 29.92
C ARG A 587 -35.47 -0.73 30.50
N PRO A 588 -35.08 -0.05 31.60
CA PRO A 588 -35.79 1.15 32.05
C PRO A 588 -35.57 2.31 31.06
N ALA A 589 -36.61 3.13 30.88
CA ALA A 589 -36.58 4.26 29.97
C ALA A 589 -35.55 5.32 30.40
N VAL A 590 -34.67 5.71 29.47
CA VAL A 590 -33.79 6.88 29.63
C VAL A 590 -34.60 8.13 29.26
N PRO A 591 -34.65 9.17 30.12
CA PRO A 591 -35.37 10.40 29.79
C PRO A 591 -34.67 11.18 28.66
N GLU A 592 -35.49 11.69 27.76
CA GLU A 592 -35.10 12.47 26.59
C GLU A 592 -34.44 13.81 27.01
N PRO A 593 -33.27 14.18 26.46
CA PRO A 593 -32.65 15.47 26.75
C PRO A 593 -33.47 16.61 26.12
N PRO A 594 -33.71 17.74 26.83
CA PRO A 594 -34.50 18.83 26.31
C PRO A 594 -33.85 19.48 25.09
N ALA A 595 -34.68 19.85 24.11
CA ALA A 595 -34.26 20.52 22.89
C ALA A 595 -33.46 21.80 23.19
N GLN A 596 -32.30 21.94 22.56
CA GLN A 596 -31.51 23.17 22.60
C GLN A 596 -31.96 24.10 21.48
N ASP A 597 -32.44 25.29 21.83
CA ASP A 597 -32.75 26.34 20.87
C ASP A 597 -31.50 26.82 20.11
N PRO A 598 -31.61 27.20 18.83
CA PRO A 598 -30.47 27.59 18.01
C PRO A 598 -29.89 28.95 18.43
N ILE A 599 -28.58 28.96 18.71
CA ILE A 599 -27.81 30.18 18.96
C ILE A 599 -27.80 31.04 17.67
N PRO A 600 -28.16 32.34 17.74
CA PRO A 600 -28.17 33.21 16.56
C PRO A 600 -26.75 33.53 16.08
N LEU A 601 -26.50 33.32 14.79
CA LEU A 601 -25.22 33.57 14.14
C LEU A 601 -24.99 35.08 13.96
N VAL A 602 -24.10 35.68 14.76
CA VAL A 602 -23.69 37.09 14.58
C VAL A 602 -22.71 37.20 13.42
N VAL A 603 -23.19 37.73 12.29
CA VAL A 603 -22.36 38.02 11.10
C VAL A 603 -21.58 39.32 11.33
N ALA A 604 -20.30 39.20 11.68
CA ALA A 604 -19.37 40.32 11.72
C ALA A 604 -18.81 40.60 10.31
N ALA A 605 -19.29 41.65 9.65
CA ALA A 605 -18.74 42.09 8.37
C ALA A 605 -17.42 42.83 8.57
N LEU A 606 -16.31 42.25 8.08
CA LEU A 606 -15.01 42.94 8.02
C LEU A 606 -14.92 43.76 6.74
N HIS A 607 -14.91 45.08 6.87
CA HIS A 607 -14.48 46.00 5.80
C HIS A 607 -12.98 45.86 5.55
N ALA A 608 -12.60 45.66 4.29
CA ALA A 608 -11.22 45.83 3.83
C ALA A 608 -11.06 47.25 3.23
N PRO A 609 -10.01 48.01 3.58
CA PRO A 609 -9.78 49.33 3.01
C PRO A 609 -9.17 49.23 1.59
N THR A 610 -9.75 49.96 0.65
CA THR A 610 -9.22 50.13 -0.71
C THR A 610 -7.92 50.93 -0.66
N VAL A 611 -6.85 50.42 -1.29
CA VAL A 611 -5.60 51.16 -1.52
C VAL A 611 -5.57 51.60 -2.98
N GLU A 612 -5.60 52.90 -3.22
CA GLU A 612 -5.45 53.47 -4.56
C GLU A 612 -3.98 53.46 -5.01
N HIS A 613 -3.73 52.96 -6.22
CA HIS A 613 -2.46 53.18 -6.93
C HIS A 613 -2.64 54.30 -7.97
N PRO A 614 -1.85 55.39 -7.92
CA PRO A 614 -1.93 56.45 -8.92
C PRO A 614 -1.30 56.02 -10.25
N GLN A 615 -1.98 56.29 -11.36
CA GLN A 615 -1.47 56.01 -12.70
C GLN A 615 -0.43 57.05 -13.15
N LEU A 616 0.68 56.57 -13.72
CA LEU A 616 1.62 57.38 -14.48
C LEU A 616 1.46 57.10 -15.98
N SER A 617 0.61 57.90 -16.63
CA SER A 617 0.56 57.98 -18.09
C SER A 617 1.64 58.92 -18.62
N ARG A 618 2.39 58.48 -19.64
CA ARG A 618 3.42 59.28 -20.32
C ARG A 618 3.24 59.19 -21.82
N ALA A 619 2.96 60.32 -22.48
CA ALA A 619 2.97 60.43 -23.94
C ALA A 619 3.35 61.84 -24.39
N ALA A 620 4.37 61.92 -25.25
CA ALA A 620 4.73 62.94 -26.23
C ALA A 620 4.51 64.44 -25.92
N VAL A 621 5.62 65.19 -25.79
CA VAL A 621 6.23 65.95 -26.91
C VAL A 621 7.73 65.67 -26.92
#